data_AF-A0AA40J736-F1
#
_entry.id   AF-A0AA40J736-F1
#
_cell.length_a   1.000
_cell.length_b   1.000
_cell.length_c   1.000
_cell.angle_alpha   90.00
_cell.angle_beta   90.00
_cell.angle_gamma   90.00
#
_symmetry.space_group_name_H-M   'P 1'
#
loop_
_entity.id
_entity.type
_entity.pdbx_description
1 polymer ?
#
loop_
_entity_poly.entity_id
_entity_poly.type
_entity_poly.pdbx_seq_one_letter_code
_entity_poly.pdbx_strand_id
1 'polypeptide(L)'
;MILRKQDWHPADIIAALRKKNTTLAAVSRAAGLSSSTLANALSRPWPKGEWLIADALGIHPSEIWPSRYYNPETNELIDRKKLIRPD
;
A
#
# COMPACT_ATOMS: atom_id res chain seq x y z
N MET A 1 -12.58 9.43 -21.95
CA MET A 1 -11.31 9.08 -21.28
C MET A 1 -11.62 8.75 -19.83
N ILE A 2 -11.38 7.52 -19.38
CA ILE A 2 -11.55 7.17 -17.96
C ILE A 2 -10.42 7.87 -17.19
N LEU A 3 -10.76 8.77 -16.27
CA LEU A 3 -9.80 9.43 -15.39
C LEU A 3 -9.23 8.37 -14.44
N ARG A 4 -8.06 7.80 -14.75
CA ARG A 4 -7.40 6.85 -13.86
C ARG A 4 -6.79 7.62 -12.69
N LYS A 5 -7.25 7.35 -11.46
CA LYS A 5 -6.54 7.81 -10.25
C LYS A 5 -5.09 7.33 -10.34
N GLN A 6 -4.14 8.21 -10.08
CA GLN A 6 -2.72 7.86 -10.06
C GLN A 6 -2.34 7.30 -8.70
N ASP A 7 -1.31 6.45 -8.70
CA ASP A 7 -0.70 5.98 -7.47
C ASP A 7 -0.09 7.15 -6.70
N TRP A 8 -0.16 7.08 -5.37
CA TRP A 8 0.47 8.06 -4.51
C TRP A 8 1.98 8.06 -4.73
N HIS A 9 2.56 9.26 -4.69
CA HIS A 9 4.01 9.36 -4.67
C HIS A 9 4.54 8.77 -3.35
N PRO A 10 5.68 8.06 -3.33
CA PRO A 10 6.25 7.50 -2.11
C PRO A 10 6.41 8.52 -0.97
N ALA A 11 6.72 9.78 -1.32
CA ALA A 11 6.82 10.87 -0.35
C ALA A 11 5.46 11.20 0.31
N ASP A 12 4.35 11.11 -0.41
CA ASP A 12 3.01 11.38 0.12
C ASP A 12 2.59 10.29 1.10
N ILE A 13 2.94 9.02 0.81
CA ILE A 13 2.73 7.89 1.73
C ILE A 13 3.51 8.13 3.03
N ILE A 14 4.79 8.50 2.93
CA ILE A 14 5.63 8.80 4.10
C ILE A 14 5.06 9.99 4.87
N ALA A 15 4.63 11.05 4.19
CA ALA A 15 4.04 12.23 4.80
C ALA A 15 2.73 11.90 5.52
N ALA A 16 1.86 11.08 4.92
CA ALA A 16 0.61 10.64 5.54
C ALA A 16 0.86 9.78 6.78
N LEU A 17 1.85 8.88 6.75
CA LEU A 17 2.25 8.10 7.92
C LEU A 17 2.74 9.02 9.04
N ARG A 18 3.58 10.02 8.71
CA ARG A 18 4.06 11.00 9.69
C ARG A 18 2.94 11.85 10.27
N LYS A 19 1.94 12.25 9.47
CA LYS A 19 0.74 12.95 9.95
C LYS A 19 -0.07 12.12 10.95
N LYS A 20 0.02 10.80 10.88
CA LYS A 20 -0.55 9.86 11.86
C LYS A 20 0.40 9.51 13.02
N ASN A 21 1.48 10.27 13.20
CA ASN A 21 2.51 9.99 14.21
C ASN A 21 3.14 8.59 14.10
N THR A 22 3.20 8.03 12.88
CA THR A 22 3.83 6.74 12.61
C THR A 22 4.88 6.84 11.51
N THR A 23 5.67 5.78 11.34
CA THR A 23 6.72 5.68 10.33
C THR A 23 6.69 4.30 9.69
N LEU A 24 7.24 4.16 8.48
CA LEU A 24 7.37 2.84 7.84
C LEU A 24 8.10 1.84 8.73
N ALA A 25 9.17 2.26 9.41
CA ALA A 25 9.90 1.40 10.33
C ALA A 25 9.04 0.96 11.54
N ALA A 26 8.18 1.83 12.06
CA ALA A 26 7.26 1.48 13.12
C ALA A 26 6.20 0.46 12.65
N VAL A 27 5.65 0.65 11.44
CA VAL A 27 4.70 -0.30 10.84
C VAL A 27 5.39 -1.64 10.54
N SER A 28 6.62 -1.64 10.02
CA SER A 28 7.41 -2.87 9.83
C SER A 28 7.54 -3.65 11.15
N ARG A 29 7.93 -2.96 12.23
CA ARG A 29 8.12 -3.57 13.55
C ARG A 29 6.82 -4.11 14.13
N ALA A 30 5.71 -3.37 13.98
CA ALA A 30 4.39 -3.83 14.40
C ALA A 30 3.95 -5.10 13.65
N ALA A 31 4.38 -5.27 12.40
CA ALA A 31 4.12 -6.43 11.58
C ALA A 31 5.13 -7.60 11.76
N GLY A 32 6.08 -7.49 12.69
CA GLY A 32 7.12 -8.50 12.90
C GLY A 32 8.17 -8.57 11.78
N LEU A 33 8.26 -7.54 10.95
CA LEU A 33 9.21 -7.44 9.84
C LEU A 33 10.43 -6.62 10.21
N SER A 34 11.52 -6.79 9.44
CA SER A 34 12.69 -5.91 9.60
C SER A 34 12.31 -4.47 9.21
N SER A 35 12.93 -3.48 9.87
CA SER A 35 12.57 -2.07 9.72
C SER A 35 12.61 -1.57 8.26
N SER A 36 13.41 -2.19 7.39
CA SER A 36 13.55 -1.84 5.98
C SER A 36 12.63 -2.64 5.04
N THR A 37 12.05 -3.76 5.47
CA THR A 37 11.25 -4.63 4.59
C THR A 37 10.06 -3.90 3.99
N LEU A 38 9.36 -3.08 4.77
CA LEU A 38 8.16 -2.37 4.29
C LEU A 38 8.45 -1.27 3.27
N ALA A 39 9.67 -0.75 3.22
CA ALA A 39 10.06 0.22 2.20
C ALA A 39 10.01 -0.38 0.78
N ASN A 40 10.14 -1.70 0.64
CA ASN A 40 10.03 -2.38 -0.64
C ASN A 40 8.62 -2.26 -1.26
N ALA A 41 7.57 -2.08 -0.44
CA ALA A 41 6.20 -1.93 -0.93
C ALA A 41 5.99 -0.63 -1.74
N LEU A 42 6.82 0.39 -1.49
CA LEU A 42 6.76 1.67 -2.20
C LEU A 42 7.18 1.53 -3.66
N SER A 43 8.18 0.68 -3.94
CA SER A 43 8.76 0.52 -5.28
C SER A 43 8.26 -0.71 -6.01
N ARG A 44 7.90 -1.79 -5.30
CA ARG A 44 7.47 -3.06 -5.90
C ARG A 44 6.06 -3.45 -5.44
N PRO A 45 5.23 -4.04 -6.32
CA PRO A 45 3.94 -4.61 -5.93
C PRO A 45 4.13 -5.69 -4.87
N TRP A 46 3.72 -5.39 -3.65
CA TRP A 46 3.82 -6.32 -2.54
C TRP A 46 2.53 -6.27 -1.72
N PRO A 47 1.54 -7.13 -2.04
CA PRO A 47 0.21 -7.05 -1.44
C PRO A 47 0.23 -7.00 0.08
N LYS A 48 1.02 -7.84 0.76
CA LYS A 48 1.12 -7.81 2.24
C LYS A 48 1.61 -6.46 2.77
N GLY A 49 2.66 -5.90 2.17
CA GLY A 49 3.18 -4.58 2.57
C GLY A 49 2.23 -3.43 2.23
N GLU A 50 1.58 -3.48 1.07
CA GLU A 50 0.55 -2.51 0.67
C GLU A 50 -0.59 -2.46 1.69
N TRP A 51 -1.09 -3.63 2.09
CA TRP A 51 -2.14 -3.75 3.10
C TRP A 51 -1.68 -3.23 4.47
N LEU A 52 -0.46 -3.53 4.91
CA LEU A 52 0.08 -3.00 6.18
C LEU A 52 0.17 -1.47 6.21
N ILE A 53 0.61 -0.86 5.10
CA ILE A 53 0.69 0.60 4.98
C ILE A 53 -0.73 1.20 4.96
N ALA A 54 -1.63 0.60 4.19
CA ALA A 54 -2.99 1.08 4.04
C ALA A 54 -3.77 0.98 5.36
N ASP A 55 -3.58 -0.12 6.12
CA ASP A 55 -4.14 -0.32 7.45
C ASP A 55 -3.63 0.75 8.45
N ALA A 56 -2.32 1.02 8.46
CA ALA A 56 -1.76 2.11 9.27
C ALA A 56 -2.36 3.48 8.90
N LEU A 57 -2.66 3.69 7.62
CA LEU A 57 -3.32 4.90 7.12
C LEU A 57 -4.85 4.87 7.26
N GLY A 58 -5.45 3.74 7.67
CA GLY A 58 -6.89 3.58 7.83
C GLY A 58 -7.67 3.76 6.52
N ILE A 59 -7.05 3.46 5.38
CA ILE A 59 -7.66 3.56 4.05
C ILE A 59 -7.47 2.25 3.30
N HIS A 60 -8.24 2.02 2.24
CA HIS A 60 -8.06 0.85 1.40
C HIS A 60 -6.80 0.99 0.53
N PRO A 61 -5.99 -0.07 0.30
CA PRO A 61 -4.77 0.04 -0.51
C PRO A 61 -5.02 0.46 -1.96
N SER A 62 -6.24 0.29 -2.49
CA SER A 62 -6.63 0.81 -3.81
C SER A 62 -6.69 2.34 -3.88
N GLU A 63 -6.78 3.04 -2.74
CA GLU A 63 -6.71 4.51 -2.73
C GLU A 63 -5.26 5.00 -2.85
N ILE A 64 -4.29 4.19 -2.41
CA ILE A 64 -2.85 4.50 -2.49
C ILE A 64 -2.27 4.02 -3.83
N TRP A 65 -2.66 2.81 -4.27
CA TRP A 65 -2.20 2.21 -5.52
C TRP A 65 -3.35 1.79 -6.44
N PRO A 66 -4.20 2.73 -6.90
CA PRO A 66 -5.28 2.44 -7.83
C PRO A 66 -4.80 1.68 -9.08
N SER A 67 -3.60 1.95 -9.59
CA SER A 67 -3.06 1.26 -10.77
C SER A 67 -2.85 -0.24 -10.55
N ARG A 68 -2.63 -0.66 -9.29
CA ARG A 68 -2.40 -2.06 -8.91
C ARG A 68 -3.70 -2.79 -8.62
N TYR A 69 -4.69 -2.09 -8.07
CA TYR A 69 -5.93 -2.65 -7.55
C TYR A 69 -7.12 -2.53 -8.51
N TYR A 70 -7.05 -1.74 -9.57
CA TYR A 70 -8.11 -1.66 -10.58
C TYR A 70 -7.65 -2.26 -11.91
N ASN A 71 -8.52 -3.05 -12.54
CA ASN A 71 -8.29 -3.54 -13.89
C ASN A 71 -8.27 -2.36 -14.88
N PRO A 72 -7.23 -2.19 -15.70
CA PRO A 72 -7.15 -1.09 -16.66
C PRO A 72 -8.28 -1.06 -17.69
N GLU A 73 -8.88 -2.21 -18.02
CA GLU A 73 -9.90 -2.34 -19.06
C GLU A 73 -11.32 -2.30 -18.49
N THR A 74 -11.58 -3.06 -17.40
CA THR A 74 -12.92 -3.16 -16.81
C THR A 74 -13.17 -2.17 -15.67
N ASN A 75 -12.11 -1.54 -15.15
CA ASN A 75 -12.14 -0.69 -13.93
C ASN A 75 -12.72 -1.41 -12.70
N GLU A 76 -12.67 -2.74 -12.69
CA GLU A 76 -13.12 -3.57 -11.57
C GLU A 76 -12.00 -3.69 -10.51
N LEU A 77 -12.41 -3.79 -9.25
CA LEU A 77 -11.49 -3.97 -8.13
C LEU A 77 -10.94 -5.40 -8.12
N ILE A 78 -9.62 -5.51 -8.23
CA ILE A 78 -8.87 -6.76 -8.15
C ILE A 78 -8.62 -7.06 -6.67
N ASP A 79 -9.10 -8.22 -6.22
CA ASP A 79 -8.79 -8.73 -4.88
C ASP A 79 -7.35 -9.25 -4.82
N ARG A 80 -6.40 -8.34 -4.59
CA ARG A 80 -4.98 -8.66 -4.38
C ARG A 80 -4.71 -9.30 -3.03
N LYS A 81 -5.66 -9.31 -2.10
CA LYS A 81 -5.49 -9.97 -0.79
C LYS A 81 -5.31 -11.47 -0.96
N LYS A 82 -5.92 -12.06 -2.00
CA LYS A 82 -5.72 -13.47 -2.41
C LYS A 82 -4.29 -13.82 -2.78
N LEU A 83 -3.44 -12.84 -3.12
CA LEU A 83 -2.02 -13.04 -3.46
C LEU A 83 -1.11 -13.05 -2.24
N ILE A 84 -1.65 -12.72 -1.05
CA ILE A 84 -0.89 -12.77 0.20
C ILE A 84 -0.72 -14.24 0.58
N ARG A 85 0.53 -14.69 0.69
CA ARG A 85 0.84 -16.03 1.20
C ARG A 85 0.47 -16.08 2.69
N PRO A 86 -0.20 -17.16 3.15
CA PRO A 86 -0.34 -17.40 4.58
C PRO A 86 1.04 -17.56 5.21
N ASP A 87 1.20 -17.00 6.41
CA ASP A 87 2.39 -17.14 7.25
C ASP A 87 2.49 -18.54 7.88
#